data_AF-A0AB39AT60-F1
#
_entry.id   AF-A0AB39AT60-F1
#
_cell.length_a   1.000
_cell.length_b   1.000
_cell.length_c   1.000
_cell.angle_alpha   90.00
_cell.angle_beta   90.00
_cell.angle_gamma   90.00
#
_symmetry.space_group_name_H-M   'P 1'
#
loop_
_entity.id
_entity.type
_entity.pdbx_description
1 polymer ?
#
loop_
_entity_poly.entity_id
_entity_poly.type
_entity_poly.pdbx_seq_one_letter_code
_entity_poly.pdbx_strand_id
1 'polypeptide(L)'
;MKNILVLFTLFLTACSSTGVIPMDDGIYMIAKRSAQVGFGPPDGVKADVYIEANQFCDKKNKKVKTVKLDMTNSGFAKPGNVSLEFKCE
;
A
#
# COMPACT_ATOMS: atom_id res chain seq x y z
N MET A 1 40.95 12.22 -8.59
CA MET A 1 39.88 11.82 -9.55
C MET A 1 39.56 10.33 -9.39
N LYS A 2 39.07 9.88 -8.22
CA LYS A 2 38.71 8.46 -8.00
C LYS A 2 37.49 8.23 -7.08
N ASN A 3 36.91 9.31 -6.54
CA ASN A 3 35.85 9.22 -5.52
C ASN A 3 34.46 9.66 -6.03
N ILE A 4 34.34 10.10 -7.29
CA ILE A 4 33.04 10.52 -7.89
C ILE A 4 32.24 9.33 -8.43
N LEU A 5 32.87 8.17 -8.65
CA LEU A 5 32.22 7.01 -9.27
C LEU A 5 31.28 6.23 -8.33
N VAL A 6 31.27 6.53 -7.03
CA VAL A 6 30.50 5.78 -6.03
C VAL A 6 29.09 6.36 -5.78
N LEU A 7 28.83 7.60 -6.21
CA LEU A 7 27.57 8.29 -5.91
C LEU A 7 26.41 7.89 -6.83
N PHE A 8 26.69 7.24 -7.97
CA PHE A 8 25.67 6.94 -8.99
C PHE A 8 24.96 5.59 -8.78
N THR A 9 25.46 4.73 -7.90
CA THR A 9 24.97 3.34 -7.75
C THR A 9 23.78 3.19 -6.80
N LEU A 10 23.31 4.26 -6.15
CA LEU A 10 22.33 4.18 -5.04
C LEU A 10 20.86 4.45 -5.41
N PHE A 11 20.52 4.64 -6.70
CA PHE A 11 19.16 5.05 -7.10
C PHE A 11 18.22 3.93 -7.57
N LEU A 12 18.61 2.65 -7.49
CA LEU A 12 17.88 1.56 -8.15
C LEU A 12 16.92 0.73 -7.26
N THR A 13 16.57 1.14 -6.04
CA THR A 13 15.79 0.30 -5.10
C THR A 13 14.33 0.71 -4.84
N ALA A 14 13.74 1.63 -5.60
CA ALA A 14 12.46 2.27 -5.20
C ALA A 14 11.17 1.76 -5.87
N CYS A 15 11.07 0.51 -6.34
CA CYS A 15 9.83 -0.03 -6.92
C CYS A 15 9.32 -1.26 -6.15
N SER A 16 8.54 -1.05 -5.08
CA SER A 16 7.96 -2.18 -4.29
C SER A 16 6.51 -1.97 -3.82
N SER A 17 5.92 -0.78 -3.97
CA SER A 17 4.51 -0.55 -3.62
C SER A 17 3.82 0.26 -4.71
N THR A 18 2.60 -0.14 -5.08
CA THR A 18 1.72 0.63 -5.97
C THR A 18 1.25 1.95 -5.36
N GLY A 19 1.57 2.18 -4.07
CA GLY A 19 1.31 3.42 -3.36
C GLY A 19 -0.17 3.80 -3.32
N VAL A 20 -0.45 5.03 -2.89
CA VAL A 20 -1.81 5.59 -2.94
C VAL A 20 -2.05 6.20 -4.31
N ILE A 21 -3.13 5.77 -4.96
CA ILE A 21 -3.55 6.22 -6.29
C ILE A 21 -4.83 7.06 -6.14
N PRO A 22 -4.90 8.28 -6.70
CA PRO A 22 -6.15 9.04 -6.73
C PRO A 22 -7.17 8.41 -7.68
N MET A 23 -8.43 8.42 -7.26
CA MET A 23 -9.61 8.03 -8.02
C MET A 23 -10.51 9.27 -8.20
N ASP A 24 -11.74 9.07 -8.69
CA ASP A 24 -12.74 10.13 -8.83
C ASP A 24 -13.33 10.56 -7.47
N ASP A 25 -13.98 11.73 -7.43
CA ASP A 25 -14.72 12.26 -6.26
C ASP A 25 -13.90 12.38 -4.96
N GLY A 26 -12.59 12.60 -5.08
CA GLY A 26 -11.68 12.72 -3.94
C GLY A 26 -11.48 11.40 -3.19
N ILE A 27 -11.79 10.27 -3.84
CA ILE A 27 -11.46 8.93 -3.37
C ILE A 27 -10.01 8.64 -3.72
N TYR A 28 -9.34 7.91 -2.85
CA TYR A 28 -8.01 7.36 -3.05
C TYR A 28 -8.09 5.84 -2.89
N MET A 29 -7.24 5.13 -3.61
CA MET A 29 -7.15 3.67 -3.54
C MET A 29 -5.73 3.26 -3.22
N ILE A 30 -5.61 2.25 -2.36
CA ILE A 30 -4.36 1.50 -2.14
C ILE A 30 -4.67 0.01 -2.14
N ALA A 31 -3.87 -0.77 -2.83
CA ALA A 31 -4.00 -2.22 -2.89
C ALA A 31 -2.67 -2.90 -2.62
N LYS A 32 -2.70 -3.96 -1.81
CA LYS A 32 -1.52 -4.77 -1.48
C LYS A 32 -1.82 -6.25 -1.57
N ARG A 33 -0.83 -6.99 -2.06
CA ARG A 33 -0.83 -8.46 -2.12
C ARG A 33 -0.17 -9.00 -0.85
N SER A 34 -0.75 -10.06 -0.29
CA SER A 34 -0.20 -10.77 0.85
C SER A 34 1.01 -11.60 0.46
N ALA A 35 2.07 -11.51 1.26
CA ALA A 35 3.20 -12.44 1.22
C ALA A 35 2.91 -13.74 1.99
N GLN A 36 1.78 -13.82 2.68
CA GLN A 36 1.39 -15.02 3.42
C GLN A 36 1.26 -16.22 2.48
N VAL A 37 1.96 -17.29 2.84
CA VAL A 37 1.84 -18.61 2.21
C VAL A 37 0.86 -19.47 3.01
N GLY A 38 -0.06 -20.13 2.33
CA GLY A 38 -1.08 -20.98 2.95
C GLY A 38 -2.47 -20.33 2.98
N PHE A 39 -3.29 -20.77 3.92
CA PHE A 39 -4.69 -20.37 4.01
C PHE A 39 -4.90 -19.36 5.15
N GLY A 40 -5.75 -18.36 4.92
CA GLY A 40 -6.18 -17.46 5.98
C GLY A 40 -6.44 -16.02 5.53
N PRO A 41 -6.97 -15.19 6.43
CA PRO A 41 -7.18 -13.77 6.18
C PRO A 41 -5.85 -13.01 6.12
N PRO A 42 -5.68 -12.07 5.17
CA PRO A 42 -4.47 -11.26 5.04
C PRO A 42 -4.47 -10.06 6.01
N ASP A 43 -4.68 -10.29 7.31
CA ASP A 43 -4.90 -9.21 8.29
C ASP A 43 -3.71 -8.26 8.44
N GLY A 44 -2.48 -8.77 8.32
CA GLY A 44 -1.28 -7.93 8.29
C GLY A 44 -1.30 -6.94 7.12
N VAL A 45 -1.71 -7.41 5.93
CA VAL A 45 -1.84 -6.57 4.74
C VAL A 45 -2.97 -5.56 4.89
N LYS A 46 -4.05 -5.94 5.57
CA LYS A 46 -5.13 -5.01 5.93
C LYS A 46 -4.60 -3.88 6.81
N ALA A 47 -3.81 -4.19 7.84
CA ALA A 47 -3.19 -3.16 8.67
C ALA A 47 -2.27 -2.26 7.84
N ASP A 48 -1.46 -2.83 6.95
CA ASP A 48 -0.52 -2.09 6.11
C ASP A 48 -1.21 -1.07 5.18
N VAL A 49 -2.32 -1.44 4.55
CA VAL A 49 -3.06 -0.49 3.68
C VAL A 49 -3.65 0.67 4.49
N TYR A 50 -4.09 0.42 5.73
CA TYR A 50 -4.57 1.47 6.62
C TYR A 50 -3.44 2.37 7.14
N ILE A 51 -2.26 1.81 7.43
CA ILE A 51 -1.09 2.60 7.84
C ILE A 51 -0.71 3.57 6.72
N GLU A 52 -0.60 3.10 5.48
CA GLU A 52 -0.27 3.97 4.34
C GLU A 52 -1.37 4.99 4.03
N ALA A 53 -2.65 4.60 4.13
CA ALA A 53 -3.77 5.53 3.98
C ALA A 53 -3.74 6.64 5.06
N ASN A 54 -3.46 6.29 6.32
CA ASN A 54 -3.34 7.26 7.41
C ASN A 54 -2.16 8.20 7.16
N GLN A 55 -0.98 7.67 6.84
CA GLN A 55 0.19 8.48 6.48
C GLN A 55 -0.08 9.43 5.30
N PHE A 56 -0.92 9.03 4.35
CA PHE A 56 -1.32 9.88 3.23
C PHE A 56 -2.27 11.00 3.66
N CYS A 57 -3.29 10.71 4.48
CA CYS A 57 -4.23 11.72 4.96
C CYS A 57 -3.62 12.65 6.02
N ASP A 58 -2.70 12.17 6.84
CA ASP A 58 -1.99 12.96 7.85
C ASP A 58 -1.16 14.08 7.22
N LYS A 59 -0.58 13.85 6.03
CA LYS A 59 0.10 14.90 5.23
C LYS A 59 -0.84 16.05 4.84
N LYS A 60 -2.15 15.83 4.89
CA LYS A 60 -3.21 16.82 4.61
C LYS A 60 -3.86 17.32 5.90
N ASN A 61 -3.39 16.92 7.08
CA ASN A 61 -4.01 17.16 8.39
C ASN A 61 -5.46 16.65 8.47
N LYS A 62 -5.72 15.51 7.84
CA LYS A 62 -7.05 14.87 7.77
C LYS A 62 -6.97 13.43 8.20
N LYS A 63 -8.10 12.83 8.53
CA LYS A 63 -8.20 11.41 8.92
C LYS A 63 -8.71 10.57 7.75
N VAL A 64 -8.36 9.28 7.80
CA VAL A 64 -8.89 8.31 6.84
C VAL A 64 -10.35 8.03 7.14
N LYS A 65 -11.19 8.17 6.11
CA LYS A 65 -12.52 7.57 6.05
C LYS A 65 -12.52 6.42 5.08
N THR A 66 -12.83 5.23 5.57
CA THR A 66 -13.02 4.05 4.72
C THR A 66 -14.24 4.27 3.84
N VAL A 67 -14.06 4.17 2.52
CA VAL A 67 -15.16 4.12 1.55
C VAL A 67 -15.50 2.67 1.26
N LYS A 68 -14.48 1.85 0.97
CA LYS A 68 -14.63 0.43 0.66
C LYS A 68 -13.39 -0.35 1.07
N LEU A 69 -13.58 -1.54 1.62
CA LEU A 69 -12.50 -2.49 1.91
C LEU A 69 -12.84 -3.83 1.27
N ASP A 70 -12.07 -4.21 0.26
CA ASP A 70 -12.16 -5.53 -0.38
C ASP A 70 -11.00 -6.40 0.11
N MET A 71 -11.32 -7.61 0.58
CA MET A 71 -10.33 -8.57 1.05
C MET A 71 -10.56 -9.92 0.39
N THR A 72 -9.48 -10.49 -0.15
CA THR A 72 -9.45 -11.86 -0.63
C THR A 72 -8.51 -12.65 0.26
N ASN A 73 -9.03 -13.73 0.86
CA ASN A 73 -8.23 -14.63 1.68
C ASN A 73 -7.17 -15.35 0.85
N SER A 74 -6.05 -15.65 1.50
CA SER A 74 -5.03 -16.55 0.98
C SER A 74 -5.56 -17.99 0.95
N GLY A 75 -5.10 -18.77 -0.02
CA GLY A 75 -5.39 -20.19 -0.18
C GLY A 75 -4.29 -20.92 -0.95
N PHE A 76 -4.53 -22.18 -1.31
CA PHE A 76 -3.53 -23.00 -2.01
C PHE A 76 -3.10 -22.35 -3.32
N ALA A 77 -1.80 -22.04 -3.43
CA ALA A 77 -1.19 -21.32 -4.55
C ALA A 77 -1.86 -19.97 -4.90
N LYS A 78 -2.65 -19.39 -3.99
CA LYS A 78 -3.38 -18.14 -4.17
C LYS A 78 -3.08 -17.21 -2.99
N PRO A 79 -2.22 -16.21 -3.14
CA PRO A 79 -2.00 -15.25 -2.05
C PRO A 79 -3.22 -14.35 -1.88
N GLY A 80 -3.44 -13.94 -0.64
CA GLY A 80 -4.47 -12.97 -0.30
C GLY A 80 -4.17 -11.59 -0.88
N ASN A 81 -5.20 -10.76 -0.96
CA ASN A 81 -5.09 -9.39 -1.45
C ASN A 81 -6.04 -8.49 -0.65
N VAL A 82 -5.63 -7.24 -0.43
CA VAL A 82 -6.46 -6.22 0.20
C VAL A 82 -6.45 -4.98 -0.67
N SER A 83 -7.63 -4.42 -0.92
CA SER A 83 -7.82 -3.11 -1.55
C SER A 83 -8.64 -2.22 -0.62
N LEU A 84 -8.16 -1.01 -0.38
CA LEU A 84 -8.83 0.01 0.41
C LEU A 84 -9.08 1.24 -0.46
N GLU A 85 -10.35 1.57 -0.63
CA GLU A 85 -10.79 2.87 -1.11
C GLU A 85 -11.11 3.75 0.09
N PHE A 86 -10.61 4.98 0.09
CA PHE A 86 -10.76 5.89 1.23
C PHE A 86 -10.80 7.36 0.80
N LYS A 87 -11.33 8.22 1.67
CA LYS A 87 -11.21 9.68 1.58
C LYS A 87 -10.37 10.20 2.75
N CYS A 88 -9.83 11.40 2.57
CA CYS A 88 -9.26 12.17 3.66
C CYS A 88 -10.25 13.26 4.07
N GLU A 89 -10.75 13.19 5.30
CA GLU A 89 -11.67 14.18 5.89
C GLU A 89 -11.21 14.75 7.22
#